data_AF-A0AAD6L6H2-F1
#
_entry.id   AF-A0AAD6L6H2-F1
#
_cell.length_a   1.000
_cell.length_b   1.000
_cell.length_c   1.000
_cell.angle_alpha   90.00
_cell.angle_beta   90.00
_cell.angle_gamma   90.00
#
_symmetry.space_group_name_H-M   'P 1'
#
loop_
_entity.id
_entity.type
_entity.pdbx_description
1 polymer ?
#
loop_
_entity_poly.entity_id
_entity_poly.type
_entity_poly.pdbx_seq_one_letter_code
_entity_poly.pdbx_strand_id
1 'polypeptide(L)'
;MNLNNSVTHCIAAESKGIKYQAAKLHGDIIHYSWVLDCCLQKKLLPLQPKYFVFLSDGSKKKLEEEIDEFSDSYYWDLDLSDINQVKFNINTSEDAKAIDYFKKKYCPEEKWSLFHGCCVYFHISKESLTPDWESLLGLAFRRLKLEIFMGGGKVSNNIAHATHLVVLIVPASNLDFGSLVKSFTTAEKHVSPE
;
A
#
# COMPACT_ATOMS: atom_id res chain seq x y z
N MET A 1 -22.07 29.44 -0.58
CA MET A 1 -21.96 29.26 0.88
C MET A 1 -22.08 30.65 1.44
N ASN A 2 -23.03 30.90 2.34
CA ASN A 2 -23.20 32.22 2.92
C ASN A 2 -22.18 32.32 4.07
N LEU A 3 -21.08 33.05 3.86
CA LEU A 3 -19.97 33.17 4.80
C LEU A 3 -20.16 34.40 5.70
N ASN A 4 -21.37 34.55 6.24
CA ASN A 4 -21.68 35.67 7.12
C ASN A 4 -21.17 35.39 8.55
N ASN A 5 -20.99 36.43 9.36
CA ASN A 5 -20.48 36.30 10.74
C ASN A 5 -21.43 35.55 11.69
N SER A 6 -22.63 35.16 11.24
CA SER A 6 -23.56 34.33 12.01
C SER A 6 -23.37 32.83 11.78
N VAL A 7 -22.60 32.43 10.77
CA VAL A 7 -22.29 31.01 10.52
C VAL A 7 -21.24 30.54 11.53
N THR A 8 -21.61 29.52 12.30
CA THR A 8 -20.74 28.92 13.31
C THR A 8 -19.91 27.76 12.78
N HIS A 9 -20.38 27.05 11.75
CA HIS A 9 -19.75 25.84 11.23
C HIS A 9 -19.77 25.83 9.70
N CYS A 10 -18.62 25.57 9.07
CA CYS A 10 -18.53 25.34 7.63
C CYS A 10 -18.50 23.83 7.35
N ILE A 11 -19.43 23.34 6.53
CA ILE A 11 -19.54 21.92 6.19
C ILE A 11 -19.12 21.70 4.74
N ALA A 12 -18.30 20.68 4.50
CA ALA A 12 -17.90 20.25 3.16
C ALA A 12 -17.95 18.72 3.02
N ALA A 13 -18.22 18.25 1.80
CA ALA A 13 -18.11 16.85 1.43
C ALA A 13 -16.78 16.51 0.75
N GLU A 14 -16.14 17.51 0.13
CA GLU A 14 -14.90 17.34 -0.61
C GLU A 14 -13.94 18.48 -0.27
N SER A 15 -12.63 18.21 -0.30
CA SER A 15 -11.57 19.21 -0.09
C SER A 15 -11.22 20.02 -1.35
N LYS A 16 -12.11 20.08 -2.33
CA LYS A 16 -11.85 20.64 -3.66
C LYS A 16 -12.89 21.70 -4.04
N GLY A 17 -12.51 22.55 -5.00
CA GLY A 17 -13.37 23.56 -5.60
C GLY A 17 -13.27 24.95 -4.97
N ILE A 18 -13.77 25.95 -5.71
CA ILE A 18 -13.63 27.38 -5.37
C ILE A 18 -14.32 27.71 -4.03
N LYS A 19 -15.47 27.11 -3.75
CA LYS A 19 -16.21 27.32 -2.49
C LYS A 19 -15.45 26.78 -1.28
N TYR A 20 -14.77 25.65 -1.43
CA TYR A 20 -13.94 25.07 -0.36
C TYR A 20 -12.73 25.97 -0.06
N GLN A 21 -12.06 26.45 -1.10
CA GLN A 21 -10.92 27.37 -0.93
C GLN A 21 -11.34 28.68 -0.27
N ALA A 22 -12.51 29.22 -0.63
CA ALA A 22 -13.06 30.39 0.06
C ALA A 22 -13.38 30.08 1.54
N ALA A 23 -14.00 28.94 1.85
CA ALA A 23 -14.29 28.55 3.23
C ALA A 23 -13.01 28.39 4.08
N LYS A 24 -11.94 27.88 3.49
CA LYS A 24 -10.63 27.69 4.14
C LYS A 24 -10.04 29.01 4.67
N LEU A 25 -10.34 30.12 4.01
CA LEU A 25 -9.90 31.46 4.44
C LEU A 25 -10.68 31.99 5.66
N HIS A 26 -11.89 31.47 5.90
CA HIS A 26 -12.76 31.95 6.97
C HIS A 26 -12.63 31.16 8.28
N GLY A 27 -12.19 29.90 8.23
CA GLY A 27 -12.00 29.11 9.44
C GLY A 27 -11.95 27.61 9.19
N ASP A 28 -12.39 26.86 10.19
CA ASP A 28 -12.37 25.40 10.19
C ASP A 28 -13.46 24.83 9.28
N ILE A 29 -13.16 23.69 8.64
CA ILE A 29 -14.08 22.99 7.74
C ILE A 29 -14.32 21.59 8.28
N ILE A 30 -15.60 21.28 8.46
CA ILE A 30 -16.09 20.03 9.02
C ILE A 30 -16.66 19.16 7.88
N HIS A 31 -16.40 17.87 7.95
CA HIS A 31 -16.91 16.88 7.03
C HIS A 31 -18.41 16.66 7.29
N TYR A 32 -19.19 16.47 6.22
CA TYR A 32 -20.65 16.28 6.32
C TYR A 32 -21.06 15.07 7.16
N SER A 33 -20.17 14.08 7.38
CA SER A 33 -20.42 12.93 8.25
C SER A 33 -20.87 13.35 9.65
N TRP A 34 -20.32 14.43 10.21
CA TRP A 34 -20.74 14.95 11.51
C TRP A 34 -22.23 15.27 11.57
N VAL A 35 -22.76 15.90 10.51
CA VAL A 35 -24.19 16.24 10.44
C VAL A 35 -25.03 14.97 10.35
N LEU A 36 -24.57 13.98 9.56
CA LEU A 36 -25.26 12.70 9.47
C LEU A 36 -25.32 11.99 10.83
N ASP A 37 -24.21 11.98 11.57
CA ASP A 37 -24.14 11.37 12.89
C ASP A 37 -25.02 12.11 13.91
N CYS A 38 -25.08 13.45 13.84
CA CYS A 38 -26.02 14.25 14.62
C CYS A 38 -27.48 13.89 14.30
N CYS A 39 -27.81 13.70 13.02
CA CYS A 39 -29.14 13.27 12.58
C CYS A 39 -29.48 11.86 13.07
N LEU A 40 -28.53 10.92 13.00
CA LEU A 40 -28.72 9.55 13.45
C LEU A 40 -28.98 9.48 14.96
N GLN A 41 -28.22 10.24 15.76
CA GLN A 41 -28.40 10.29 17.21
C GLN A 41 -29.48 11.26 17.68
N LYS A 42 -30.09 12.01 16.75
CA LYS A 42 -31.10 13.05 17.02
C LYS A 42 -30.67 14.08 18.05
N LYS A 43 -29.36 14.36 18.14
CA LYS A 43 -28.76 15.34 19.06
C LYS A 43 -27.55 15.99 18.42
N LEU A 44 -27.22 17.20 18.86
CA LEU A 44 -26.00 17.87 18.46
C LEU A 44 -24.80 17.18 19.13
N LEU A 45 -23.98 16.50 18.34
CA LEU A 45 -22.78 15.84 18.85
C LEU A 45 -21.65 16.87 19.04
N PRO A 46 -20.84 16.71 20.10
CA PRO A 46 -19.63 17.52 20.24
C PRO A 46 -18.72 17.29 19.02
N LEU A 47 -18.10 18.36 18.54
CA LEU A 47 -17.14 18.26 17.45
C LEU A 47 -15.89 17.54 17.93
N GLN A 48 -15.57 16.44 17.25
CA GLN A 48 -14.36 15.67 17.45
C GLN A 48 -13.38 15.94 16.32
N PRO A 49 -12.05 15.85 16.56
CA PRO A 49 -11.00 15.99 15.56
C PRO A 49 -11.27 15.20 14.27
N LYS A 50 -11.81 13.99 14.42
CA LYS A 50 -12.16 13.09 13.33
C LYS A 50 -13.11 13.69 12.31
N TYR A 51 -13.90 14.70 12.62
CA TYR A 51 -14.79 15.32 11.64
C TYR A 51 -14.16 16.47 10.86
N PHE A 52 -12.97 16.95 11.23
CA PHE A 52 -12.37 18.08 10.53
C PHE A 52 -11.68 17.63 9.23
N VAL A 53 -12.02 18.30 8.15
CA VAL A 53 -11.31 18.20 6.86
C VAL A 53 -10.20 19.24 6.80
N PHE A 54 -10.42 20.39 7.45
CA PHE A 54 -9.42 21.44 7.58
C PHE A 54 -9.57 22.14 8.92
N LEU A 55 -8.45 22.31 9.60
CA LEU A 55 -8.32 23.16 10.78
C LEU A 55 -7.51 24.39 10.41
N SER A 56 -8.04 25.56 10.76
CA SER A 56 -7.33 26.83 10.70
C SER A 56 -6.17 26.84 11.71
N ASP A 57 -5.15 27.65 11.44
CA ASP A 57 -3.95 27.69 12.31
C ASP A 57 -4.27 28.09 13.76
N GLY A 58 -5.32 28.89 13.96
CA GLY A 58 -5.79 29.27 15.29
C GLY A 58 -6.39 28.11 16.07
N SER A 59 -7.17 27.25 15.42
CA SER A 59 -7.77 26.06 16.04
C SER A 59 -6.75 24.92 16.20
N LYS A 60 -5.82 24.76 15.25
CA LYS A 60 -4.71 23.81 15.37
C LYS A 60 -3.89 24.05 16.63
N LYS A 61 -3.51 25.31 16.91
CA LYS A 61 -2.76 25.66 18.13
C LYS A 61 -3.49 25.34 19.43
N LYS A 62 -4.82 25.38 19.43
CA LYS A 62 -5.61 25.05 20.63
C LYS A 62 -5.71 23.56 20.86
N LEU A 63 -5.64 22.76 19.79
CA LEU A 63 -5.81 21.32 19.81
C LEU A 63 -4.48 20.57 19.66
N GLU A 64 -3.35 21.27 19.59
CA GLU A 64 -2.02 20.70 19.32
C GLU A 64 -1.61 19.62 20.33
N GLU A 65 -2.12 19.70 21.56
CA GLU A 65 -1.89 18.69 22.60
C GLU A 65 -2.79 17.44 22.44
N GLU A 66 -3.89 17.55 21.69
CA GLU A 66 -4.92 16.50 21.57
C GLU A 66 -4.89 15.77 20.23
N ILE A 67 -4.31 16.39 19.20
CA ILE A 67 -4.32 15.91 17.82
C ILE A 67 -2.95 15.96 17.17
N ASP A 68 -2.73 15.05 16.21
CA ASP A 68 -1.53 15.02 15.38
C ASP A 68 -1.61 15.98 14.18
N GLU A 69 -0.55 15.98 13.35
CA GLU A 69 -0.48 16.82 12.16
C GLU A 69 -1.55 16.49 11.09
N PHE A 70 -2.13 15.28 11.14
CA PHE A 70 -3.18 14.79 10.24
C PHE A 70 -4.58 14.89 10.84
N SER A 71 -4.70 15.49 12.03
CA SER A 71 -5.94 15.65 12.81
C SER A 71 -6.50 14.32 13.35
N ASP A 72 -5.63 13.32 13.54
CA ASP A 72 -5.90 12.13 14.33
C ASP A 72 -5.75 12.46 15.83
N SER A 73 -6.58 11.86 16.69
CA SER A 73 -6.53 12.12 18.12
C SER A 73 -5.64 11.12 18.85
N TYR A 74 -4.79 11.59 19.77
CA TYR A 74 -3.92 10.72 20.56
C TYR A 74 -4.66 9.82 21.57
N TYR A 75 -5.91 10.13 21.88
CA TYR A 75 -6.64 9.51 23.00
C TYR A 75 -7.76 8.55 22.57
N TRP A 76 -8.08 8.47 21.27
CA TRP A 76 -9.24 7.76 20.78
C TRP A 76 -8.84 6.72 19.75
N ASP A 77 -9.40 5.51 19.88
CA ASP A 77 -9.23 4.47 18.87
C ASP A 77 -10.00 4.81 17.60
N LEU A 78 -9.37 4.56 16.45
CA LEU A 78 -9.96 4.77 15.13
C LEU A 78 -10.69 3.53 14.65
N ASP A 79 -11.84 3.75 14.00
CA ASP A 79 -12.48 2.73 13.16
C ASP A 79 -12.06 2.84 11.69
N LEU A 80 -12.56 1.91 10.86
CA LEU A 80 -12.24 1.91 9.42
C LEU A 80 -12.71 3.17 8.69
N SER A 81 -13.78 3.81 9.15
CA SER A 81 -14.29 5.04 8.54
C SER A 81 -13.39 6.23 8.89
N ASP A 82 -12.94 6.30 10.14
CA ASP A 82 -12.04 7.35 10.62
C ASP A 82 -10.66 7.24 9.94
N ILE A 83 -10.11 6.03 9.76
CA ILE A 83 -8.85 5.80 9.02
C ILE A 83 -8.94 6.30 7.57
N ASN A 84 -10.07 6.05 6.90
CA ASN A 84 -10.27 6.52 5.52
C ASN A 84 -10.29 8.05 5.45
N GLN A 85 -10.82 8.71 6.47
CA GLN A 85 -10.82 10.15 6.55
C GLN A 85 -9.42 10.73 6.81
N VAL A 86 -8.65 10.17 7.76
CA VAL A 86 -7.27 10.58 8.01
C VAL A 86 -6.42 10.41 6.75
N LYS A 87 -6.60 9.32 6.01
CA LYS A 87 -5.92 9.08 4.73
C LYS A 87 -6.16 10.20 3.71
N PHE A 88 -7.34 10.80 3.69
CA PHE A 88 -7.65 11.90 2.77
C PHE A 88 -6.93 13.21 3.12
N ASN A 89 -6.52 13.37 4.38
CA ASN A 89 -5.73 14.51 4.83
C ASN A 89 -4.24 14.37 4.47
N ILE A 90 -3.74 13.14 4.29
CA ILE A 90 -2.35 12.84 3.95
C ILE A 90 -2.12 13.12 2.45
N ASN A 91 -1.27 14.11 2.14
CA ASN A 91 -0.85 14.45 0.76
C ASN A 91 0.61 14.07 0.50
N THR A 92 1.04 12.89 0.94
CA THR A 92 2.45 12.48 0.91
C THR A 92 2.71 11.44 -0.19
N SER A 93 3.89 11.51 -0.81
CA SER A 93 4.36 10.51 -1.76
C SER A 93 4.76 9.20 -1.05
N GLU A 94 4.58 8.07 -1.72
CA GLU A 94 4.99 6.77 -1.22
C GLU A 94 6.52 6.68 -1.03
N ASP A 95 6.96 6.39 0.19
CA ASP A 95 8.35 6.00 0.47
C ASP A 95 8.49 4.47 0.45
N ALA A 96 9.08 3.97 -0.63
CA ALA A 96 9.29 2.54 -0.83
C ALA A 96 10.11 1.89 0.30
N LYS A 97 11.05 2.61 0.93
CA LYS A 97 11.88 2.07 2.01
C LYS A 97 11.07 1.93 3.30
N ALA A 98 10.25 2.93 3.63
CA ALA A 98 9.36 2.88 4.77
C ALA A 98 8.31 1.76 4.62
N ILE A 99 7.75 1.60 3.43
CA ILE A 99 6.80 0.53 3.12
C ILE A 99 7.44 -0.85 3.35
N ASP A 100 8.68 -1.05 2.90
CA ASP A 100 9.40 -2.31 3.09
C ASP A 100 9.68 -2.60 4.57
N TYR A 101 10.12 -1.58 5.32
CA TYR A 101 10.33 -1.68 6.77
C TYR A 101 9.05 -2.10 7.50
N PHE A 102 7.92 -1.45 7.22
CA PHE A 102 6.66 -1.76 7.89
C PHE A 102 6.08 -3.11 7.49
N LYS A 103 6.27 -3.53 6.22
CA LYS A 103 5.94 -4.89 5.79
C LYS A 103 6.72 -5.92 6.60
N LYS A 104 8.02 -5.74 6.76
CA LYS A 104 8.85 -6.63 7.59
C LYS A 104 8.45 -6.64 9.06
N LYS A 105 8.01 -5.50 9.60
CA LYS A 105 7.68 -5.36 11.02
C LYS A 105 6.30 -5.92 11.39
N TYR A 106 5.31 -5.77 10.51
CA TYR A 106 3.90 -5.99 10.86
C TYR A 106 3.14 -6.95 9.94
N CYS A 107 3.67 -7.33 8.77
CA CYS A 107 2.92 -8.19 7.84
C CYS A 107 2.92 -9.65 8.33
N PRO A 108 1.76 -10.33 8.39
CA PRO A 108 1.70 -11.72 8.82
C PRO A 108 2.30 -12.65 7.75
N GLU A 109 3.37 -13.35 8.12
CA GLU A 109 4.16 -14.24 7.23
C GLU A 109 3.32 -15.33 6.55
N GLU A 110 2.17 -15.70 7.12
CA GLU A 110 1.47 -16.93 6.78
C GLU A 110 0.58 -16.88 5.53
N LYS A 111 0.22 -15.70 4.98
CA LYS A 111 -0.78 -15.64 3.89
C LYS A 111 -0.49 -14.71 2.72
N TRP A 112 -0.12 -13.46 3.00
CA TRP A 112 -0.02 -12.43 1.95
C TRP A 112 1.41 -11.94 1.71
N SER A 113 2.37 -12.44 2.50
CA SER A 113 3.78 -12.03 2.46
C SER A 113 4.75 -13.21 2.53
N LEU A 114 4.30 -14.43 2.17
CA LEU A 114 5.12 -15.65 2.22
C LEU A 114 6.44 -15.51 1.43
N PHE A 115 6.40 -14.78 0.32
CA PHE A 115 7.54 -14.53 -0.56
C PHE A 115 8.12 -13.12 -0.39
N HIS A 116 7.83 -12.44 0.72
CA HIS A 116 8.39 -11.12 0.98
C HIS A 116 9.92 -11.18 1.04
N GLY A 117 10.58 -10.28 0.31
CA GLY A 117 12.04 -10.31 0.13
C GLY A 117 12.56 -11.34 -0.89
N CYS A 118 11.72 -12.26 -1.36
CA CYS A 118 12.10 -13.19 -2.44
C CYS A 118 12.10 -12.47 -3.79
N CYS A 119 13.19 -12.62 -4.53
CA CYS A 119 13.28 -12.25 -5.93
C CYS A 119 13.60 -13.53 -6.71
N VAL A 120 12.63 -14.04 -7.46
CA VAL A 120 12.70 -15.35 -8.09
C VAL A 120 13.06 -15.20 -9.57
N TYR A 121 14.06 -15.95 -10.02
CA TYR A 121 14.36 -16.13 -11.43
C TYR A 121 13.87 -17.51 -11.87
N PHE A 122 13.16 -17.56 -13.00
CA PHE A 122 12.69 -18.81 -13.59
C PHE A 122 13.59 -19.24 -14.73
N HIS A 123 14.14 -20.45 -14.62
CA HIS A 123 14.79 -21.13 -15.72
C HIS A 123 13.82 -22.15 -16.33
N ILE A 124 13.46 -21.98 -17.60
CA ILE A 124 12.60 -22.92 -18.32
C ILE A 124 13.50 -23.75 -19.22
N SER A 125 13.59 -25.06 -18.95
CA SER A 125 14.32 -25.96 -19.83
C SER A 125 13.60 -26.07 -21.17
N LYS A 126 14.28 -25.70 -22.24
CA LYS A 126 13.75 -25.72 -23.61
C LYS A 126 14.16 -26.94 -24.41
N GLU A 127 14.99 -27.81 -23.84
CA GLU A 127 15.58 -28.93 -24.56
C GLU A 127 14.50 -29.95 -24.94
N SER A 128 14.35 -30.21 -26.24
CA SER A 128 13.49 -31.27 -26.80
C SER A 128 12.01 -31.20 -26.41
N LEU A 129 11.45 -30.00 -26.29
CA LEU A 129 10.01 -29.79 -26.04
C LEU A 129 9.15 -30.11 -27.26
N THR A 130 8.11 -30.90 -27.06
CA THR A 130 6.95 -30.92 -27.97
C THR A 130 6.13 -29.62 -27.78
N PRO A 131 5.35 -29.18 -28.78
CA PRO A 131 4.54 -27.96 -28.68
C PRO A 131 3.56 -27.94 -27.50
N ASP A 132 3.05 -29.12 -27.14
CA ASP A 132 2.13 -29.29 -25.99
C ASP A 132 2.84 -29.01 -24.67
N TRP A 133 4.08 -29.52 -24.51
CA TRP A 133 4.85 -29.28 -23.31
C TRP A 133 5.32 -27.83 -23.19
N GLU A 134 5.66 -27.18 -24.30
CA GLU A 134 5.96 -25.75 -24.31
C GLU A 134 4.76 -24.92 -23.80
N SER A 135 3.56 -25.25 -24.26
CA SER A 135 2.31 -24.61 -23.83
C SER A 135 2.04 -24.83 -22.33
N LEU A 136 2.21 -26.07 -21.86
CA LEU A 136 2.01 -26.42 -20.45
C LEU A 136 3.02 -25.74 -19.52
N LEU A 137 4.31 -25.70 -19.90
CA LEU A 137 5.33 -24.98 -19.14
C LEU A 137 5.06 -23.47 -19.13
N GLY A 138 4.60 -22.91 -20.25
CA GLY A 138 4.17 -21.51 -20.33
C GLY A 138 3.03 -21.19 -19.38
N LEU A 139 2.03 -22.07 -19.28
CA LEU A 139 0.91 -21.92 -18.33
C LEU A 139 1.38 -22.07 -16.88
N ALA A 140 2.21 -23.07 -16.59
CA ALA A 140 2.77 -23.30 -15.25
C ALA A 140 3.62 -22.11 -14.80
N PHE A 141 4.47 -21.58 -15.67
CA PHE A 141 5.26 -20.36 -15.42
C PHE A 141 4.36 -19.17 -15.09
N ARG A 142 3.33 -18.91 -15.90
CA ARG A 142 2.39 -17.79 -15.66
C ARG A 142 1.67 -17.95 -14.32
N ARG A 143 1.21 -19.16 -13.99
CA ARG A 143 0.55 -19.45 -12.71
C ARG A 143 1.52 -19.22 -11.54
N LEU A 144 2.71 -19.82 -11.56
CA LEU A 144 3.68 -19.68 -10.47
C LEU A 144 4.17 -18.24 -10.29
N LYS A 145 4.31 -17.50 -11.39
CA LYS A 145 4.61 -16.06 -11.35
C LYS A 145 3.52 -15.28 -10.60
N LEU A 146 2.24 -15.61 -10.81
CA LEU A 146 1.14 -15.00 -10.06
C LEU A 146 1.19 -15.40 -8.57
N GLU A 147 1.46 -16.66 -8.23
CA GLU A 147 1.61 -17.10 -6.83
C GLU A 147 2.70 -16.32 -6.10
N ILE A 148 3.85 -16.08 -6.75
CA ILE A 148 4.94 -15.29 -6.18
C ILE A 148 4.49 -13.85 -5.92
N PHE A 149 3.80 -13.23 -6.88
CA PHE A 149 3.29 -11.87 -6.69
C PHE A 149 2.22 -11.77 -5.61
N MET A 150 1.30 -12.73 -5.54
CA MET A 150 0.25 -12.78 -4.52
C MET A 150 0.83 -12.98 -3.13
N GLY A 151 1.94 -13.73 -3.00
CA GLY A 151 2.69 -13.86 -1.75
C GLY A 151 3.69 -12.72 -1.49
N GLY A 152 3.67 -11.62 -2.26
CA GLY A 152 4.48 -10.43 -2.00
C GLY A 152 5.93 -10.48 -2.49
N GLY A 153 6.29 -11.49 -3.29
CA GLY A 153 7.61 -11.63 -3.91
C GLY A 153 7.74 -10.93 -5.26
N LYS A 154 8.95 -10.96 -5.82
CA LYS A 154 9.29 -10.37 -7.12
C LYS A 154 9.78 -11.45 -8.08
N VAL A 155 9.62 -11.21 -9.38
CA VAL A 155 10.18 -12.06 -10.43
C VAL A 155 11.15 -11.24 -11.26
N SER A 156 12.39 -11.73 -11.39
CA SER A 156 13.44 -11.08 -12.16
C SER A 156 13.72 -11.83 -13.46
N ASN A 157 14.10 -11.08 -14.50
CA ASN A 157 14.61 -11.64 -15.75
C ASN A 157 16.15 -11.78 -15.73
N ASN A 158 16.80 -11.39 -14.64
CA ASN A 158 18.24 -11.48 -14.43
C ASN A 158 18.53 -12.21 -13.10
N ILE A 159 19.28 -13.31 -13.19
CA ILE A 159 19.67 -14.13 -12.06
C ILE A 159 20.56 -13.38 -11.06
N ALA A 160 21.35 -12.39 -11.50
CA ALA A 160 22.23 -11.59 -10.62
C ALA A 160 21.46 -10.76 -9.58
N HIS A 161 20.17 -10.52 -9.81
CA HIS A 161 19.28 -9.80 -8.87
C HIS A 161 18.29 -10.72 -8.18
N ALA A 162 18.38 -12.04 -8.42
CA ALA A 162 17.48 -13.02 -7.85
C ALA A 162 18.07 -13.62 -6.58
N THR A 163 17.22 -13.82 -5.57
CA THR A 163 17.54 -14.58 -4.36
C THR A 163 17.23 -16.07 -4.52
N HIS A 164 16.33 -16.42 -5.44
CA HIS A 164 15.90 -17.81 -5.67
C HIS A 164 15.90 -18.15 -7.16
N LEU A 165 16.30 -19.38 -7.48
CA LEU A 165 16.20 -19.97 -8.82
C LEU A 165 15.12 -21.05 -8.80
N VAL A 166 14.12 -20.93 -9.66
CA VAL A 166 13.10 -21.95 -9.89
C VAL A 166 13.28 -22.53 -11.28
N VAL A 167 13.47 -23.85 -11.35
CA VAL A 167 13.70 -24.55 -12.61
C VAL A 167 12.44 -25.30 -13.02
N LEU A 168 11.93 -25.00 -14.21
CA LEU A 168 10.76 -25.66 -14.80
C LEU A 168 11.24 -26.66 -15.85
N ILE A 169 10.93 -27.93 -15.59
CA ILE A 169 11.46 -29.10 -16.29
C ILE A 169 10.30 -30.03 -16.62
N VAL A 170 10.33 -30.67 -17.79
CA VAL A 170 9.32 -31.68 -18.17
C VAL A 170 9.64 -33.00 -17.47
N PRO A 171 8.63 -33.76 -17.00
CA PRO A 171 8.87 -35.11 -16.49
C PRO A 171 9.62 -35.95 -17.55
N ALA A 172 10.75 -36.55 -17.16
CA ALA A 172 11.68 -37.33 -17.99
C ALA A 172 12.83 -36.59 -18.72
N SER A 173 12.96 -35.26 -18.60
CA SER A 173 14.20 -34.59 -19.05
C SER A 173 15.29 -34.64 -17.99
N ASN A 174 16.48 -35.13 -18.36
CA ASN A 174 17.67 -35.14 -17.51
C ASN A 174 18.36 -33.78 -17.58
N LEU A 175 18.06 -32.89 -16.63
CA LEU A 175 18.78 -31.64 -16.50
C LEU A 175 20.02 -31.85 -15.62
N ASP A 176 21.20 -31.57 -16.15
CA ASP A 176 22.41 -31.50 -15.34
C ASP A 176 22.50 -30.13 -14.66
N PHE A 177 22.31 -30.09 -13.34
CA PHE A 177 22.46 -28.86 -12.57
C PHE A 177 23.89 -28.31 -12.64
N GLY A 178 24.90 -29.15 -12.89
CA GLY A 178 26.29 -28.73 -13.07
C GLY A 178 26.50 -27.90 -14.35
N SER A 179 25.90 -28.32 -15.46
CA SER A 179 25.92 -27.56 -16.72
C SER A 179 25.08 -26.29 -16.63
N LEU A 180 23.93 -26.33 -15.94
CA LEU A 180 23.10 -25.16 -15.67
C LEU A 180 23.88 -24.10 -14.89
N VAL A 181 24.52 -24.48 -13.78
CA VAL A 181 25.32 -23.55 -12.99
C VAL A 181 26.49 -23.01 -13.82
N LYS A 182 27.12 -23.83 -14.65
CA LYS A 182 28.20 -23.38 -15.55
C LYS A 182 27.72 -22.39 -16.61
N SER A 183 26.47 -22.48 -17.06
CA SER A 183 25.88 -21.59 -18.06
C SER A 183 25.73 -20.13 -17.60
N PHE A 184 25.65 -19.89 -16.28
CA PHE A 184 25.65 -18.54 -15.74
C PHE A 184 27.04 -17.91 -15.79
N THR A 185 27.09 -16.62 -16.12
CA THR A 185 28.33 -15.84 -16.12
C THR A 185 28.90 -15.72 -14.71
N THR A 186 30.19 -15.39 -14.60
CA THR A 186 30.85 -15.18 -13.30
C THR A 186 30.21 -14.05 -12.49
N ALA A 187 29.68 -13.01 -13.15
CA ALA A 187 28.95 -11.92 -12.50
C ALA A 187 27.60 -12.38 -11.92
N GLU A 188 26.96 -13.36 -12.55
CA GLU A 188 25.68 -13.96 -12.12
C GLU A 188 25.86 -15.02 -11.02
N LYS A 189 27.06 -15.58 -10.88
CA LYS A 189 27.44 -16.55 -9.84
C LYS A 189 27.78 -15.90 -8.50
N HIS A 190 28.03 -14.60 -8.46
CA HIS A 190 28.25 -13.88 -7.21
C HIS A 190 26.90 -13.68 -6.50
N VAL A 191 26.46 -14.72 -5.80
CA VAL A 191 25.50 -14.60 -4.71
C VAL A 191 26.21 -13.78 -3.63
N SER A 192 25.69 -12.59 -3.33
CA SER A 192 26.19 -11.77 -2.24
C SER A 192 26.27 -12.62 -0.96
N PRO A 193 27.43 -12.70 -0.28
CA PRO A 193 27.45 -13.12 1.11
C PRO A 193 26.69 -12.06 1.93
N GLU A 194 25.95 -12.54 2.92
CA GLU A 194 25.05 -11.84 3.84
C GLU A 194 25.40 -10.39 4.19
#